data_AF-A0A530RAA6-F1
#
_entry.id   AF-A0A530RAA6-F1
#
_cell.length_a   1.000
_cell.length_b   1.000
_cell.length_c   1.000
_cell.angle_alpha   90.00
_cell.angle_beta   90.00
_cell.angle_gamma   90.00
#
_symmetry.space_group_name_H-M   'P 1'
#
loop_
_entity.id
_entity.type
_entity.pdbx_description
1 polymer ?
#
loop_
_entity_poly.entity_id
_entity_poly.type
_entity_poly.pdbx_seq_one_letter_code
_entity_poly.pdbx_strand_id
1 'polypeptide(L)'
;MQRMGMVLGLKPEKVSEYVRLHAAVWPDVLAMISACNIRNYSIYLKEPEHLLFSTFEYHGTDYAADMAKMAADPKTQEWWALCMP
;
A
#
# COMPACT_ATOMS: atom_id res chain seq x y z
N MET A 1 9.30 -13.86 9.72
CA MET A 1 8.02 -13.30 9.20
C MET A 1 7.32 -12.58 10.34
N GLN A 2 6.88 -11.36 10.10
CA GLN A 2 6.10 -10.52 11.02
C GLN A 2 4.84 -10.02 10.31
N ARG A 3 3.67 -10.14 10.94
CA ARG A 3 2.42 -9.57 10.41
C ARG A 3 2.31 -8.11 10.85
N MET A 4 1.99 -7.24 9.89
CA MET A 4 1.81 -5.81 10.10
C MET A 4 0.37 -5.42 9.78
N GLY A 5 -0.18 -4.49 10.55
CA GLY A 5 -1.49 -3.90 10.29
C GLY A 5 -1.41 -2.39 10.35
N MET A 6 -2.04 -1.71 9.40
CA MET A 6 -2.08 -0.24 9.33
C MET A 6 -3.49 0.23 9.00
N VAL A 7 -3.87 1.40 9.53
CA VAL A 7 -5.17 2.02 9.27
C VAL A 7 -4.97 3.44 8.75
N LEU A 8 -5.71 3.79 7.70
CA LEU A 8 -5.77 5.14 7.12
C LEU A 8 -7.23 5.56 6.94
N GLY A 9 -7.49 6.85 6.96
CA GLY A 9 -8.77 7.42 6.53
C GLY A 9 -8.76 7.66 5.02
N LEU A 10 -9.90 7.42 4.36
CA LEU A 10 -10.14 7.73 2.96
C LEU A 10 -11.22 8.80 2.85
N LYS A 11 -11.01 9.81 2.00
CA LYS A 11 -12.06 10.79 1.71
C LYS A 11 -13.23 10.08 0.97
N PRO A 12 -14.49 10.24 1.40
CA PRO A 12 -15.64 9.58 0.78
C PRO A 12 -15.71 9.77 -0.74
N GLU A 13 -15.42 10.98 -1.23
CA GLU A 13 -15.43 11.32 -2.65
C GLU A 13 -14.30 10.65 -3.47
N LYS A 14 -13.32 10.03 -2.81
CA LYS A 14 -12.20 9.31 -3.44
C LYS A 14 -12.39 7.80 -3.51
N VAL A 15 -13.44 7.24 -2.91
CA VAL A 15 -13.67 5.77 -2.84
C VAL A 15 -13.62 5.11 -4.22
N SER A 16 -14.41 5.61 -5.17
CA SER A 16 -14.50 5.00 -6.50
C SER A 16 -13.16 5.04 -7.25
N GLU A 17 -12.43 6.14 -7.14
CA GLU A 17 -11.12 6.29 -7.77
C GLU A 17 -10.08 5.39 -7.11
N TYR A 18 -10.09 5.30 -5.77
CA TYR A 18 -9.19 4.43 -5.01
C TYR A 18 -9.36 2.96 -5.42
N VAL A 19 -10.61 2.48 -5.49
CA VAL A 19 -10.91 1.12 -5.94
C VAL A 19 -10.48 0.89 -7.38
N ARG A 20 -10.73 1.85 -8.29
CA ARG A 20 -10.34 1.75 -9.70
C ARG A 20 -8.83 1.64 -9.87
N LEU A 21 -8.06 2.44 -9.13
CA LEU A 21 -6.60 2.36 -9.14
C LEU A 21 -6.14 0.99 -8.63
N HIS A 22 -6.62 0.55 -7.46
CA HIS A 22 -6.17 -0.70 -6.84
C HIS A 22 -6.63 -1.98 -7.56
N ALA A 23 -7.63 -1.90 -8.45
CA ALA A 23 -8.00 -3.01 -9.33
C ALA A 23 -6.92 -3.34 -10.38
N ALA A 24 -6.04 -2.39 -10.69
CA ALA A 24 -4.98 -2.53 -11.69
C ALA A 24 -3.70 -1.80 -11.25
N VAL A 25 -3.16 -2.21 -10.09
CA VAL A 25 -1.89 -1.68 -9.57
C VAL A 25 -0.78 -1.87 -10.60
N TRP A 26 0.07 -0.86 -10.76
CA TRP A 26 1.17 -0.91 -11.71
C TRP A 26 2.15 -2.05 -11.38
N PRO A 27 2.59 -2.84 -12.38
CA PRO A 27 3.51 -3.96 -12.15
C PRO A 27 4.80 -3.57 -11.44
N ASP A 28 5.36 -2.39 -11.75
CA ASP A 28 6.60 -1.89 -11.13
C ASP A 28 6.43 -1.64 -9.63
N VAL A 29 5.25 -1.14 -9.21
CA VAL A 29 4.93 -0.91 -7.80
C VAL A 29 4.81 -2.25 -7.06
N LEU A 30 4.15 -3.24 -7.66
CA LEU A 30 4.06 -4.59 -7.09
C LEU A 30 5.43 -5.26 -6.98
N ALA A 31 6.31 -5.04 -7.96
CA ALA A 31 7.68 -5.52 -7.94
C ALA A 31 8.48 -4.87 -6.81
N MET A 32 8.34 -3.55 -6.60
CA MET A 32 9.01 -2.85 -5.50
C MET A 32 8.52 -3.33 -4.12
N ILE A 33 7.20 -3.51 -3.94
CA ILE A 33 6.64 -4.09 -2.70
C ILE A 33 7.26 -5.47 -2.42
N SER A 34 7.36 -6.32 -3.45
CA SER A 34 7.98 -7.65 -3.33
C SER A 34 9.48 -7.56 -3.01
N ALA A 35 10.19 -6.61 -3.62
CA ALA A 35 11.61 -6.34 -3.40
C ALA A 35 11.93 -5.72 -2.02
N CYS A 36 10.90 -5.26 -1.30
CA CYS A 36 10.94 -4.80 0.09
C CYS A 36 10.40 -5.87 1.06
N ASN A 37 10.43 -7.13 0.64
CA ASN A 37 10.07 -8.30 1.44
C ASN A 37 8.64 -8.31 1.99
N ILE A 38 7.71 -7.58 1.34
CA ILE A 38 6.29 -7.60 1.68
C ILE A 38 5.57 -8.67 0.86
N ARG A 39 4.74 -9.48 1.53
CA ARG A 39 3.93 -10.55 0.94
C ARG A 39 2.53 -10.56 1.55
N ASN A 40 1.59 -11.23 0.88
CA ASN A 40 0.20 -11.36 1.33
C ASN A 40 -0.43 -10.01 1.71
N TYR A 41 -0.17 -8.97 0.91
CA TYR A 41 -0.63 -7.61 1.19
C TYR A 41 -2.07 -7.41 0.69
N SER A 42 -2.99 -7.10 1.61
CA SER A 42 -4.40 -6.82 1.32
C SER A 42 -4.82 -5.50 1.96
N ILE A 43 -5.71 -4.77 1.28
CA ILE A 43 -6.35 -3.55 1.78
C ILE A 43 -7.86 -3.76 1.74
N TYR A 44 -8.53 -3.47 2.86
CA TYR A 44 -9.96 -3.57 3.05
C TYR A 44 -10.53 -2.17 3.27
N LEU A 45 -11.61 -1.85 2.58
CA LEU A 45 -12.38 -0.63 2.80
C LEU A 45 -13.56 -0.93 3.73
N LYS A 46 -13.71 -0.12 4.77
CA LYS A 46 -14.88 -0.13 5.66
C LYS A 46 -15.70 1.13 5.43
N GLU A 47 -16.93 0.93 4.99
CA GLU A 47 -17.99 1.95 4.96
C GLU A 47 -19.00 1.68 6.10
N PRO A 48 -19.62 2.72 6.69
CA PRO A 48 -19.58 4.15 6.32
C PRO A 48 -18.42 4.96 6.96
N GLU A 49 -17.53 4.34 7.72
CA GLU A 49 -16.44 5.03 8.42
C GLU A 49 -15.30 5.52 7.48
N HIS A 50 -15.29 5.03 6.24
CA HIS A 50 -14.27 5.30 5.22
C HIS A 50 -12.84 5.03 5.72
N LEU A 51 -12.68 3.88 6.38
CA LEU A 51 -11.38 3.42 6.88
C LEU A 51 -10.80 2.38 5.92
N LEU A 52 -9.53 2.57 5.56
CA LEU A 52 -8.72 1.60 4.87
C LEU A 52 -7.91 0.83 5.92
N PHE A 53 -8.21 -0.44 6.11
CA PHE A 53 -7.39 -1.35 6.89
C PHE A 53 -6.50 -2.16 5.96
N SER A 54 -5.19 -2.10 6.18
CA SER A 54 -4.23 -2.82 5.38
C SER A 54 -3.44 -3.81 6.25
N THR A 55 -3.17 -4.99 5.71
CA THR A 55 -2.45 -6.06 6.40
C THR A 55 -1.51 -6.76 5.45
N PHE A 56 -0.29 -7.05 5.91
CA PHE A 56 0.70 -7.78 5.14
C PHE A 56 1.65 -8.58 6.03
N GLU A 57 2.37 -9.50 5.40
CA GLU A 57 3.47 -10.21 6.00
C GLU A 57 4.79 -9.60 5.54
N TYR A 58 5.61 -9.19 6.50
CA TYR A 58 6.98 -8.77 6.26
C TYR A 58 7.94 -9.93 6.50
N HIS A 59 8.78 -10.22 5.51
CA HIS A 59 9.71 -11.35 5.50
C HIS A 59 11.19 -10.93 5.57
N GLY A 60 11.48 -9.63 5.59
CA GLY A 60 12.85 -9.11 5.64
C GLY A 60 13.43 -9.04 7.05
N THR A 61 14.63 -8.47 7.16
CA THR A 61 15.39 -8.36 8.43
C THR A 61 15.54 -6.92 8.92
N ASP A 62 15.36 -5.92 8.06
CA ASP A 62 15.44 -4.49 8.40
C ASP A 62 14.27 -3.73 7.76
N TYR A 63 13.18 -3.63 8.51
CA TYR A 63 11.95 -3.00 8.02
C TYR A 63 12.16 -1.53 7.67
N ALA A 64 12.97 -0.81 8.45
CA ALA A 64 13.20 0.62 8.23
C ALA A 64 13.96 0.84 6.92
N ALA A 65 14.98 0.03 6.63
CA ALA A 65 15.72 0.08 5.38
C ALA A 65 14.83 -0.25 4.17
N ASP A 66 14.00 -1.29 4.27
CA ASP A 66 13.10 -1.69 3.17
C ASP A 66 12.01 -0.64 2.90
N MET A 67 11.44 -0.01 3.94
CA MET A 67 10.49 1.08 3.75
C MET A 67 11.15 2.34 3.18
N ALA A 68 12.38 2.66 3.58
CA ALA A 68 13.14 3.78 3.01
C ALA A 68 13.46 3.55 1.53
N LYS A 69 13.83 2.32 1.16
CA LYS A 69 14.02 1.91 -0.24
C LYS A 69 12.76 2.10 -1.07
N MET A 70 11.61 1.65 -0.56
CA MET A 70 10.31 1.82 -1.24
C MET A 70 9.95 3.30 -1.39
N ALA A 71 10.16 4.11 -0.35
CA ALA A 71 9.88 5.54 -0.39
C ALA A 71 10.79 6.32 -1.35
N ALA A 72 11.99 5.80 -1.65
CA ALA A 72 12.92 6.40 -2.61
C ALA A 72 12.64 5.98 -4.07
N ASP A 73 11.77 4.99 -4.32
CA ASP A 73 11.47 4.50 -5.65
C ASP A 73 10.59 5.49 -6.45
N PRO A 74 11.05 5.99 -7.61
CA PRO A 74 10.30 6.99 -8.37
C PRO A 74 8.91 6.52 -8.82
N LYS A 75 8.76 5.24 -9.19
CA LYS A 75 7.46 4.71 -9.64
C LYS A 75 6.47 4.58 -8.49
N THR A 76 6.96 4.21 -7.32
CA THR A 76 6.17 4.20 -6.09
C THR A 76 5.74 5.61 -5.70
N GLN A 77 6.60 6.62 -5.83
CA GLN A 77 6.24 8.03 -5.60
C GLN A 77 5.16 8.53 -6.58
N GLU A 78 5.30 8.24 -7.88
CA GLU A 78 4.29 8.57 -8.89
C GLU A 78 2.93 7.93 -8.55
N TRP A 79 2.94 6.66 -8.15
CA TRP A 79 1.74 5.94 -7.73
C TRP A 79 1.10 6.55 -6.48
N TRP A 80 1.89 6.86 -5.45
CA TRP A 80 1.38 7.48 -4.23
C TRP A 80 0.78 8.86 -4.49
N ALA A 81 1.29 9.64 -5.44
CA ALA A 81 0.68 10.91 -5.81
C ALA A 81 -0.76 10.77 -6.34
N LEU A 82 -1.13 9.60 -6.88
CA LEU A 82 -2.49 9.29 -7.33
C LEU A 82 -3.36 8.68 -6.22
N CYS A 83 -2.75 7.88 -5.34
CA CYS A 83 -3.46 7.09 -4.34
C CYS A 83 -3.54 7.72 -2.95
N MET A 84 -2.74 8.75 -2.67
CA MET A 84 -2.75 9.44 -1.38
C MET A 84 -4.16 9.99 -1.08
N PRO A 85 -4.76 9.64 0.08
CA PRO A 85 -6.12 10.02 0.46
C PRO A 85 -6.43 11.52 0.46
#